data_AF-A0A7W8P9T7-F1
#
_entry.id   AF-A0A7W8P9T7-F1
#
_cell.length_a   1.000
_cell.length_b   1.000
_cell.length_c   1.000
_cell.angle_alpha   90.00
_cell.angle_beta   90.00
_cell.angle_gamma   90.00
#
_symmetry.space_group_name_H-M   'P 1'
#
loop_
_entity.id
_entity.type
_entity.pdbx_description
1 polymer ?
#
loop_
_entity_poly.entity_id
_entity_poly.type
_entity_poly.pdbx_seq_one_letter_code
_entity_poly.pdbx_strand_id
1 'polypeptide(L)'
;MQQPTIQQLDIFADSRDVMLRNDVLEPLQRRDAVAARTALELLAGEYPDDGALPAMSVLVRELERGSPTPFSDHETLASARRHLEDEVVPAARRVLPAQNVQSWLTPCWRALAQRAESLPFRTADADSHAVPLWLLAGDGAAAIEAVEAIESWSRIPAPLAWMTEARYRAAGLDAAWPLLAQLAWLAPARFVALLPTLGDASLDALRRRFDAEFPGTGEVDDYLWFPAWLLLVKPALAGRLGEVRVQRDQAASRATALLGEIRRREHEGDQHELIGLRQELSRLHAGLFDTYMATRKVQHR
;
A
#
# COMPACT_ATOMS: atom_id res chain seq x y z
N MET A 1 64.70 17.56 13.90
CA MET A 1 63.36 18.02 13.48
C MET A 1 62.81 17.00 12.49
N GLN A 2 61.60 16.53 12.76
CA GLN A 2 61.00 15.30 12.24
C GLN A 2 60.73 15.37 10.72
N GLN A 3 60.99 14.25 10.04
CA GLN A 3 60.51 14.01 8.67
C GLN A 3 58.98 13.93 8.69
N PRO A 4 58.28 14.55 7.71
CA PRO A 4 56.87 14.32 7.54
C PRO A 4 56.70 12.92 6.97
N THR A 5 56.09 12.02 7.76
CA THR A 5 55.54 10.77 7.28
C THR A 5 54.50 11.12 6.21
N ILE A 6 54.86 10.94 4.95
CA ILE A 6 53.93 11.00 3.83
C ILE A 6 52.93 9.87 4.09
N GLN A 7 51.74 10.26 4.52
CA GLN A 7 50.55 9.44 4.49
C GLN A 7 50.22 9.22 3.01
N GLN A 8 50.94 8.29 2.37
CA GLN A 8 50.48 7.68 1.13
C GLN A 8 49.15 7.04 1.50
N LEU A 9 48.05 7.76 1.24
CA LEU A 9 46.72 7.19 1.15
C LEU A 9 46.85 5.88 0.38
N ASP A 10 46.42 4.79 1.00
CA ASP A 10 46.64 3.43 0.54
C ASP A 10 45.68 3.13 -0.62
N ILE A 11 45.88 3.82 -1.75
CA ILE A 11 45.00 3.81 -2.94
C ILE A 11 44.84 2.39 -3.50
N PHE A 12 45.79 1.49 -3.18
CA PHE A 12 45.75 0.09 -3.60
C PHE A 12 44.93 -0.77 -2.62
N ALA A 13 45.07 -0.58 -1.30
CA ALA A 13 44.18 -1.22 -0.34
C ALA A 13 42.72 -0.76 -0.50
N ASP A 14 42.52 0.54 -0.74
CA ASP A 14 41.22 1.17 -1.06
C ASP A 14 40.68 0.75 -2.45
N SER A 15 41.52 0.18 -3.31
CA SER A 15 41.06 -0.38 -4.60
C SER A 15 40.68 -1.85 -4.47
N ARG A 16 41.36 -2.59 -3.58
CA ARG A 16 41.16 -4.03 -3.38
C ARG A 16 39.94 -4.31 -2.52
N ASP A 17 39.70 -3.55 -1.46
CA ASP A 17 38.47 -3.67 -0.67
C ASP A 17 37.22 -3.35 -1.53
N VAL A 18 37.29 -2.31 -2.37
CA VAL A 18 36.22 -1.93 -3.30
C VAL A 18 36.01 -3.00 -4.37
N MET A 19 37.09 -3.56 -4.93
CA MET A 19 37.01 -4.67 -5.89
C MET A 19 36.32 -5.89 -5.25
N LEU A 20 36.78 -6.34 -4.08
CA LEU A 20 36.19 -7.48 -3.40
C LEU A 20 34.74 -7.24 -3.00
N ARG A 21 34.37 -6.03 -2.56
CA ARG A 21 32.96 -5.68 -2.34
C ARG A 21 32.14 -5.84 -3.61
N ASN A 22 32.64 -5.33 -4.74
CA ASN A 22 31.96 -5.48 -6.03
C ASN A 22 31.84 -6.95 -6.47
N ASP A 23 32.87 -7.76 -6.19
CA ASP A 23 32.86 -9.21 -6.45
C ASP A 23 31.80 -9.95 -5.62
N VAL A 24 31.41 -9.45 -4.43
CA VAL A 24 30.25 -9.95 -3.69
C VAL A 24 28.93 -9.42 -4.27
N LEU A 25 28.90 -8.14 -4.66
CA LEU A 25 27.69 -7.48 -5.15
C LEU A 25 27.16 -8.07 -6.45
N GLU A 26 28.04 -8.39 -7.40
CA GLU A 26 27.64 -8.97 -8.69
C GLU A 26 26.83 -10.28 -8.54
N PRO A 27 27.33 -11.33 -7.87
CA PRO A 27 26.56 -12.56 -7.67
C PRO A 27 25.34 -12.33 -6.77
N LEU A 28 25.38 -11.43 -5.79
CA LEU A 28 24.19 -11.06 -5.01
C LEU A 28 23.08 -10.48 -5.90
N GLN A 29 23.42 -9.57 -6.82
CA GLN A 29 22.46 -8.99 -7.76
C GLN A 29 21.88 -10.04 -8.71
N ARG A 30 22.70 -11.00 -9.13
CA ARG A 30 22.28 -12.15 -9.94
C ARG A 30 21.57 -13.24 -9.13
N ARG A 31 21.50 -13.08 -7.80
CA ARG A 31 20.95 -14.06 -6.85
C ARG A 31 21.64 -15.44 -6.91
N ASP A 32 22.93 -15.47 -7.18
CA ASP A 32 23.76 -16.68 -7.13
C ASP A 32 24.33 -16.87 -5.72
N ALA A 33 23.69 -17.73 -4.93
CA ALA A 33 24.05 -17.98 -3.54
C ALA A 33 25.48 -18.52 -3.40
N VAL A 34 25.90 -19.42 -4.29
CA VAL A 34 27.19 -20.13 -4.19
C VAL A 34 28.34 -19.20 -4.53
N ALA A 35 28.21 -18.45 -5.63
CA ALA A 35 29.21 -17.47 -6.02
C ALA A 35 29.28 -16.33 -4.98
N ALA A 36 28.14 -15.86 -4.46
CA ALA A 36 28.11 -14.81 -3.46
C ALA A 36 28.72 -15.24 -2.12
N ARG A 37 28.48 -16.48 -1.67
CA ARG A 37 29.13 -17.07 -0.49
C ARG A 37 30.64 -17.12 -0.65
N THR A 38 31.11 -17.61 -1.79
CA THR A 38 32.54 -17.74 -2.08
C THR A 38 33.25 -16.38 -2.08
N ALA A 39 32.67 -15.38 -2.75
CA ALA A 39 33.20 -14.01 -2.77
C ALA A 39 33.16 -13.36 -1.38
N LEU A 40 32.10 -13.61 -0.60
CA LEU A 40 31.95 -13.07 0.76
C LEU A 40 33.01 -13.65 1.72
N GLU A 41 33.32 -14.94 1.62
CA GLU A 41 34.38 -15.57 2.41
C GLU A 41 35.75 -14.99 2.08
N LEU A 42 36.02 -14.69 0.81
CA LEU A 42 37.26 -14.01 0.40
C LEU A 42 37.35 -12.60 0.99
N LEU A 43 36.28 -11.79 0.88
CA LEU A 43 36.23 -10.46 1.48
C LEU A 43 36.41 -10.52 3.01
N ALA A 44 35.73 -11.45 3.69
CA ALA A 44 35.84 -11.60 5.14
C ALA A 44 37.23 -12.07 5.60
N GLY A 45 37.91 -12.88 4.78
CA GLY A 45 39.27 -13.35 5.06
C GLY A 45 40.31 -12.24 4.93
N GLU A 46 40.14 -11.33 3.98
CA GLU A 46 41.10 -10.23 3.73
C GLU A 46 40.77 -8.94 4.50
N TYR A 47 39.48 -8.66 4.73
CA TYR A 47 38.97 -7.45 5.37
C TYR A 47 37.90 -7.77 6.43
N PRO A 48 38.25 -8.44 7.55
CA PRO A 48 37.29 -8.91 8.55
C PRO A 48 36.50 -7.79 9.24
N ASP A 49 37.05 -6.57 9.29
CA ASP A 49 36.44 -5.40 9.93
C ASP A 49 35.57 -4.56 8.96
N ASP A 50 35.32 -5.05 7.74
CA ASP A 50 34.51 -4.36 6.75
C ASP A 50 33.05 -4.20 7.21
N GLY A 51 32.59 -2.95 7.32
CA GLY A 51 31.27 -2.59 7.83
C GLY A 51 30.08 -3.00 6.95
N ALA A 52 30.30 -3.53 5.75
CA ALA A 52 29.27 -4.09 4.88
C ALA A 52 29.08 -5.61 5.06
N LEU A 53 30.07 -6.31 5.64
CA LEU A 53 30.04 -7.77 5.84
C LEU A 53 28.80 -8.29 6.55
N PRO A 54 28.29 -7.67 7.63
CA PRO A 54 27.09 -8.16 8.30
C PRO A 54 25.87 -8.15 7.37
N ALA A 55 25.70 -7.07 6.60
CA ALA A 55 24.58 -6.95 5.68
C ALA A 55 24.71 -7.88 4.47
N MET A 56 25.91 -8.00 3.89
CA MET A 56 26.17 -8.97 2.82
C MET A 56 25.91 -10.41 3.29
N SER A 57 26.30 -10.74 4.52
CA SER A 57 26.07 -12.06 5.13
C SER A 57 24.58 -12.39 5.27
N VAL A 58 23.75 -11.42 5.64
CA VAL A 58 22.28 -11.57 5.69
C VAL A 58 21.73 -11.89 4.30
N LEU A 59 22.16 -11.15 3.27
CA LEU A 59 21.68 -11.36 1.91
C LEU A 59 22.08 -12.72 1.34
N VAL A 60 23.33 -13.16 1.54
CA VAL A 60 23.78 -14.49 1.11
C VAL A 60 22.99 -15.59 1.83
N ARG A 61 22.81 -15.48 3.15
CA ARG A 61 22.05 -16.45 3.94
C ARG A 61 20.60 -16.55 3.46
N GLU A 62 19.98 -15.43 3.09
CA GLU A 62 18.63 -15.44 2.56
C GLU A 62 18.53 -16.17 1.21
N LEU A 63 19.54 -16.02 0.33
CA LEU A 63 19.58 -16.78 -0.92
C LEU A 63 19.74 -18.30 -0.67
N GLU A 64 20.51 -18.70 0.34
CA GLU A 64 20.74 -20.10 0.70
C GLU A 64 19.53 -20.78 1.36
N ARG A 65 18.67 -20.01 2.04
CA ARG A 65 17.51 -20.55 2.77
C ARG A 65 16.38 -21.08 1.91
N GLY A 66 16.41 -20.84 0.59
CA GLY A 66 15.31 -21.12 -0.34
C GLY A 66 14.63 -22.46 -0.07
N SER A 67 13.44 -22.42 0.52
CA SER A 67 12.61 -23.59 0.82
C SER A 67 11.26 -23.45 0.12
N PRO A 68 10.83 -24.42 -0.68
CA PRO A 68 9.50 -24.41 -1.29
C PRO A 68 8.41 -24.92 -0.33
N THR A 69 8.76 -25.31 0.90
CA THR A 69 7.82 -25.95 1.82
C THR A 69 6.76 -24.95 2.31
N PRO A 70 5.46 -25.26 2.15
CA PRO A 70 4.38 -24.43 2.69
C PRO A 70 4.50 -24.24 4.20
N PHE A 71 4.01 -23.11 4.70
CA PHE A 71 3.95 -22.84 6.13
C PHE A 71 2.89 -23.71 6.80
N SER A 72 3.22 -24.26 7.98
CA SER A 72 2.30 -25.05 8.80
C SER A 72 1.25 -24.20 9.53
N ASP A 73 1.62 -22.96 9.86
CA ASP A 73 0.84 -22.07 10.71
C ASP A 73 1.21 -20.60 10.49
N HIS A 74 0.34 -19.72 11.00
CA HIS A 74 0.48 -18.26 10.93
C HIS A 74 1.68 -17.74 11.71
N GLU A 75 2.10 -18.40 12.79
CA GLU A 75 3.25 -17.95 13.61
C GLU A 75 4.56 -18.09 12.84
N THR A 76 4.74 -19.22 12.16
CA THR A 76 5.90 -19.47 11.30
C THR A 76 5.94 -18.47 10.15
N LEU A 77 4.80 -18.16 9.55
CA LEU A 77 4.70 -17.12 8.53
C LEU A 77 5.07 -15.74 9.10
N ALA A 78 4.49 -15.35 10.24
CA ALA A 78 4.77 -14.07 10.88
C ALA A 78 6.26 -13.93 11.24
N SER A 79 6.91 -15.00 11.69
CA SER A 79 8.35 -15.01 11.94
C SER A 79 9.17 -14.84 10.66
N ALA A 80 8.79 -15.53 9.58
CA ALA A 80 9.48 -15.40 8.29
C ALA A 80 9.32 -13.99 7.69
N ARG A 81 8.10 -13.42 7.79
CA ARG A 81 7.82 -12.05 7.37
C ARG A 81 8.66 -11.05 8.15
N ARG A 82 8.67 -11.11 9.49
CA ARG A 82 9.50 -10.24 10.33
C ARG A 82 10.97 -10.34 10.00
N HIS A 83 11.49 -11.54 9.74
CA HIS A 83 12.88 -11.70 9.31
C HIS A 83 13.18 -10.92 8.01
N LEU A 84 12.28 -10.97 7.01
CA LEU A 84 12.47 -10.16 5.81
C LEU A 84 12.38 -8.65 6.10
N GLU A 85 11.40 -8.21 6.87
CA GLU A 85 11.17 -6.79 7.17
C GLU A 85 12.30 -6.17 8.02
N ASP A 86 12.76 -6.88 9.04
CA ASP A 86 13.66 -6.35 10.07
C ASP A 86 15.14 -6.60 9.77
N GLU A 87 15.48 -7.64 9.01
CA GLU A 87 16.87 -7.99 8.70
C GLU A 87 17.20 -7.84 7.22
N VAL A 88 16.43 -8.48 6.34
CA VAL A 88 16.79 -8.57 4.91
C VAL A 88 16.56 -7.26 4.18
N VAL A 89 15.44 -6.59 4.38
CA VAL A 89 15.14 -5.30 3.74
C VAL A 89 16.18 -4.23 4.10
N PRO A 90 16.54 -4.02 5.39
CA PRO A 90 17.61 -3.08 5.75
C PRO A 90 18.96 -3.48 5.17
N ALA A 91 19.31 -4.76 5.16
CA ALA A 91 20.56 -5.24 4.56
C ALA A 91 20.61 -4.96 3.06
N ALA A 92 19.51 -5.22 2.34
CA ALA A 92 19.41 -4.97 0.90
C ALA A 92 19.57 -3.48 0.59
N ARG A 93 18.92 -2.60 1.36
CA ARG A 93 19.03 -1.13 1.21
C ARG A 93 20.43 -0.60 1.52
N ARG A 94 21.18 -1.26 2.41
CA ARG A 94 22.54 -0.87 2.79
C ARG A 94 23.59 -1.23 1.75
N VAL A 95 23.40 -2.38 1.07
CA VAL A 95 24.43 -3.01 0.24
C VAL A 95 24.14 -2.84 -1.25
N LEU A 96 22.89 -2.96 -1.67
CA LEU A 96 22.53 -2.91 -3.08
C LEU A 96 22.28 -1.47 -3.54
N PRO A 97 22.54 -1.16 -4.84
CA PRO A 97 22.08 0.09 -5.43
C PRO A 97 20.57 0.26 -5.28
N ALA A 98 20.11 1.48 -4.96
CA ALA A 98 18.71 1.77 -4.64
C ALA A 98 17.72 1.26 -5.72
N GLN A 99 18.11 1.36 -6.99
CA GLN A 99 17.32 0.89 -8.13
C GLN A 99 17.16 -0.64 -8.20
N ASN A 100 18.06 -1.40 -7.58
CA ASN A 100 18.05 -2.87 -7.61
C ASN A 100 17.40 -3.49 -6.36
N VAL A 101 17.20 -2.71 -5.29
CA VAL A 101 16.65 -3.21 -4.01
C VAL A 101 15.30 -3.89 -4.22
N GLN A 102 14.38 -3.23 -4.94
CA GLN A 102 13.04 -3.78 -5.14
C GLN A 102 13.05 -5.05 -6.00
N SER A 103 13.75 -5.02 -7.14
CA SER A 103 13.88 -6.22 -7.99
C SER A 103 14.54 -7.39 -7.28
N TRP A 104 15.44 -7.12 -6.33
CA TRP A 104 16.08 -8.15 -5.53
C TRP A 104 15.15 -8.72 -4.45
N LEU A 105 14.30 -7.89 -3.81
CA LEU A 105 13.36 -8.31 -2.78
C LEU A 105 12.11 -9.00 -3.33
N THR A 106 11.64 -8.65 -4.53
CA THR A 106 10.44 -9.22 -5.14
C THR A 106 10.42 -10.77 -5.12
N PRO A 107 11.48 -11.48 -5.53
CA PRO A 107 11.51 -12.95 -5.43
C PRO A 107 11.39 -13.50 -4.01
N CYS A 108 11.95 -12.80 -3.01
CA CYS A 108 11.84 -13.20 -1.60
C CYS A 108 10.37 -13.09 -1.14
N TRP A 109 9.72 -11.95 -1.39
CA TRP A 109 8.30 -11.77 -1.05
C TRP A 109 7.39 -12.78 -1.74
N ARG A 110 7.63 -13.03 -3.04
CA ARG A 110 6.91 -14.04 -3.82
C ARG A 110 7.06 -15.44 -3.22
N ALA A 111 8.27 -15.84 -2.83
CA ALA A 111 8.51 -17.14 -2.23
C ALA A 111 7.76 -17.29 -0.89
N LEU A 112 7.73 -16.26 -0.05
CA LEU A 112 6.93 -16.29 1.19
C LEU A 112 5.44 -16.36 0.89
N ALA A 113 4.95 -15.60 -0.09
CA ALA A 113 3.55 -15.58 -0.48
C ALA A 113 3.07 -16.96 -0.95
N GLN A 114 3.84 -17.62 -1.82
CA GLN A 114 3.56 -18.99 -2.29
C GLN A 114 3.46 -19.99 -1.16
N ARG A 115 4.39 -19.93 -0.20
CA ARG A 115 4.38 -20.82 0.97
C ARG A 115 3.20 -20.55 1.91
N ALA A 116 2.61 -19.36 1.84
CA ALA A 116 1.47 -18.95 2.66
C ALA A 116 0.11 -19.26 2.02
N GLU A 117 0.05 -19.67 0.74
CA GLU A 117 -1.21 -19.87 0.00
C GLU A 117 -2.18 -20.83 0.67
N SER A 118 -1.67 -21.86 1.36
CA SER A 118 -2.51 -22.86 2.05
C SER A 118 -3.05 -22.38 3.41
N LEU A 119 -2.58 -21.24 3.92
CA LEU A 119 -3.01 -20.73 5.22
C LEU A 119 -4.37 -20.02 5.10
N PRO A 120 -5.37 -20.40 5.91
CA PRO A 120 -6.67 -19.72 5.87
C PRO A 120 -6.55 -18.29 6.41
N PHE A 121 -7.37 -17.40 5.87
CA PHE A 121 -7.48 -16.04 6.38
C PHE A 121 -8.00 -16.00 7.84
N ARG A 122 -7.37 -15.18 8.69
CA ARG A 122 -7.77 -14.93 10.08
C ARG A 122 -7.88 -13.44 10.33
N THR A 123 -9.08 -12.95 10.70
CA THR A 123 -9.31 -11.53 10.96
C THR A 123 -8.43 -10.97 12.09
N ALA A 124 -8.16 -11.76 13.12
CA ALA A 124 -7.32 -11.36 14.26
C ALA A 124 -5.84 -11.17 13.89
N ASP A 125 -5.41 -11.77 12.78
CA ASP A 125 -4.02 -11.74 12.30
C ASP A 125 -4.01 -11.61 10.78
N ALA A 126 -4.62 -10.53 10.30
CA ALA A 126 -4.79 -10.29 8.87
C ALA A 126 -3.43 -10.17 8.14
N ASP A 127 -2.40 -9.70 8.85
CA ASP A 127 -1.06 -9.51 8.29
C ASP A 127 -0.31 -10.83 8.02
N SER A 128 -0.73 -11.93 8.65
CA SER A 128 -0.21 -13.28 8.40
C SER A 128 -1.03 -14.01 7.34
N HIS A 129 -1.08 -13.45 6.13
CA HIS A 129 -1.76 -14.04 4.98
C HIS A 129 -0.92 -13.87 3.70
N ALA A 130 -1.19 -14.66 2.66
CA ALA A 130 -0.46 -14.59 1.39
C ALA A 130 -0.65 -13.24 0.67
N VAL A 131 -1.84 -12.63 0.78
CA VAL A 131 -2.20 -11.39 0.05
C VAL A 131 -1.24 -10.21 0.33
N PRO A 132 -0.99 -9.80 1.59
CA PRO A 132 0.02 -8.76 1.88
C PRO A 132 1.38 -9.02 1.25
N LEU A 133 1.80 -10.29 1.18
CA LEU A 133 3.10 -10.69 0.64
C LEU A 133 3.12 -10.57 -0.89
N TRP A 134 2.01 -10.91 -1.56
CA TRP A 134 1.84 -10.65 -3.00
C TRP A 134 1.88 -9.16 -3.33
N LEU A 135 1.23 -8.32 -2.50
CA LEU A 135 1.30 -6.87 -2.64
C LEU A 135 2.73 -6.34 -2.46
N LEU A 136 3.49 -6.83 -1.49
CA LEU A 136 4.90 -6.49 -1.29
C LEU A 136 5.79 -6.97 -2.45
N ALA A 137 5.46 -8.10 -3.05
CA ALA A 137 6.14 -8.61 -4.25
C ALA A 137 5.83 -7.78 -5.51
N GLY A 138 4.82 -6.91 -5.48
CA GLY A 138 4.32 -6.17 -6.64
C GLY A 138 3.45 -7.03 -7.58
N ASP A 139 3.01 -8.21 -7.12
CA ASP A 139 2.23 -9.16 -7.93
C ASP A 139 0.73 -8.93 -7.72
N GLY A 140 0.19 -7.92 -8.41
CA GLY A 140 -1.21 -7.51 -8.25
C GLY A 140 -2.21 -8.59 -8.69
N ALA A 141 -1.88 -9.40 -9.70
CA ALA A 141 -2.76 -10.46 -10.18
C ALA A 141 -2.90 -11.57 -9.13
N ALA A 142 -1.78 -12.08 -8.59
CA ALA A 142 -1.80 -13.08 -7.53
C ALA A 142 -2.48 -12.55 -6.25
N ALA A 143 -2.29 -11.26 -5.92
CA ALA A 143 -2.98 -10.64 -4.80
C ALA A 143 -4.51 -10.62 -4.99
N ILE A 144 -5.00 -10.28 -6.20
CA ILE A 144 -6.44 -10.28 -6.52
C ILE A 144 -7.01 -11.68 -6.39
N GLU A 145 -6.38 -12.68 -7.00
CA GLU A 145 -6.82 -14.09 -6.94
C GLU A 145 -6.90 -14.59 -5.49
N ALA A 146 -5.87 -14.31 -4.68
CA ALA A 146 -5.82 -14.70 -3.29
C ALA A 146 -6.86 -13.98 -2.41
N VAL A 147 -7.26 -12.75 -2.74
CA VAL A 147 -8.38 -12.08 -2.05
C VAL A 147 -9.72 -12.70 -2.46
N GLU A 148 -9.91 -12.98 -3.74
CA GLU A 148 -11.16 -13.58 -4.25
C GLU A 148 -11.43 -14.97 -3.66
N ALA A 149 -10.39 -15.69 -3.26
CA ALA A 149 -10.49 -16.95 -2.52
C ALA A 149 -11.00 -16.79 -1.06
N ILE A 150 -10.98 -15.59 -0.48
CA ILE A 150 -11.49 -15.35 0.87
C ILE A 150 -13.02 -15.19 0.81
N GLU A 151 -13.73 -16.03 1.54
CA GLU A 151 -15.20 -15.95 1.62
C GLU A 151 -15.65 -14.57 2.12
N SER A 152 -16.60 -13.95 1.42
CA SER A 152 -17.17 -12.65 1.78
C SER A 152 -16.13 -11.52 1.93
N TRP A 153 -15.00 -11.60 1.22
CA TRP A 153 -13.89 -10.64 1.33
C TRP A 153 -14.32 -9.16 1.30
N SER A 154 -15.31 -8.81 0.48
CA SER A 154 -15.78 -7.42 0.33
C SER A 154 -16.46 -6.85 1.57
N ARG A 155 -16.82 -7.69 2.54
CA ARG A 155 -17.41 -7.30 3.84
C ARG A 155 -16.40 -7.31 4.97
N ILE A 156 -15.16 -7.71 4.70
CA ILE A 156 -14.10 -7.80 5.72
C ILE A 156 -13.10 -6.66 5.46
N PRO A 157 -12.80 -5.81 6.47
CA PRO A 157 -12.01 -4.61 6.26
C PRO A 157 -10.62 -4.84 5.64
N ALA A 158 -9.89 -5.86 6.06
CA ALA A 158 -8.52 -6.11 5.56
C ALA A 158 -8.50 -6.63 4.11
N PRO A 159 -9.25 -7.70 3.74
CA PRO A 159 -9.37 -8.12 2.35
C PRO A 159 -9.88 -7.03 1.40
N LEU A 160 -10.86 -6.21 1.83
CA LEU A 160 -11.34 -5.08 1.03
C LEU A 160 -10.22 -4.04 0.76
N ALA A 161 -9.42 -3.72 1.78
CA ALA A 161 -8.28 -2.81 1.62
C ALA A 161 -7.22 -3.38 0.64
N TRP A 162 -6.90 -4.67 0.73
CA TRP A 162 -5.97 -5.30 -0.19
C TRP A 162 -6.47 -5.35 -1.63
N MET A 163 -7.75 -5.69 -1.84
CA MET A 163 -8.36 -5.63 -3.17
C MET A 163 -8.30 -4.20 -3.74
N THR A 164 -8.56 -3.20 -2.90
CA THR A 164 -8.48 -1.78 -3.30
C THR A 164 -7.08 -1.43 -3.77
N GLU A 165 -6.05 -1.81 -3.01
CA GLU A 165 -4.64 -1.59 -3.37
C GLU A 165 -4.25 -2.31 -4.67
N ALA A 166 -4.61 -3.58 -4.80
CA ALA A 166 -4.28 -4.38 -5.97
C ALA A 166 -4.94 -3.83 -7.24
N ARG A 167 -6.24 -3.46 -7.17
CA ARG A 167 -6.99 -2.88 -8.29
C ARG A 167 -6.46 -1.49 -8.65
N TYR A 168 -6.09 -0.68 -7.66
CA TYR A 168 -5.44 0.61 -7.91
C TYR A 168 -4.14 0.43 -8.68
N ARG A 169 -3.25 -0.47 -8.24
CA ARG A 169 -1.96 -0.70 -8.92
C ARG A 169 -2.13 -1.27 -10.33
N ALA A 170 -3.17 -2.08 -10.56
CA ALA A 170 -3.41 -2.70 -11.87
C ALA A 170 -4.11 -1.77 -12.87
N ALA A 171 -5.06 -0.95 -12.43
CA ALA A 171 -5.99 -0.23 -13.31
C ALA A 171 -6.21 1.25 -12.93
N GLY A 172 -5.49 1.77 -11.93
CA GLY A 172 -5.55 3.15 -11.48
C GLY A 172 -6.79 3.49 -10.64
N LEU A 173 -6.98 4.79 -10.37
CA LEU A 173 -8.03 5.29 -9.48
C LEU A 173 -9.45 4.96 -9.95
N ASP A 174 -9.68 4.95 -11.26
CA ASP A 174 -11.01 4.72 -11.81
C ASP A 174 -11.59 3.37 -11.38
N ALA A 175 -10.74 2.34 -11.29
CA ALA A 175 -11.12 1.02 -10.78
C ALA A 175 -11.20 0.96 -9.24
N ALA A 176 -10.49 1.85 -8.54
CA ALA A 176 -10.40 1.84 -7.09
C ALA A 176 -11.52 2.63 -6.39
N TRP A 177 -12.13 3.62 -7.05
CA TRP A 177 -13.16 4.48 -6.43
C TRP A 177 -14.30 3.73 -5.74
N PRO A 178 -14.92 2.71 -6.36
CA PRO A 178 -16.01 1.98 -5.71
C PRO A 178 -15.56 1.23 -4.45
N LEU A 179 -14.32 0.75 -4.42
CA LEU A 179 -13.76 0.01 -3.30
C LEU A 179 -13.30 0.95 -2.18
N LEU A 180 -12.70 2.09 -2.54
CA LEU A 180 -12.37 3.17 -1.60
C LEU A 180 -13.61 3.67 -0.86
N ALA A 181 -14.74 3.84 -1.55
CA ALA A 181 -15.98 4.24 -0.91
C ALA A 181 -16.51 3.19 0.08
N GLN A 182 -16.50 1.91 -0.33
CA GLN A 182 -16.89 0.81 0.56
C GLN A 182 -15.97 0.70 1.78
N LEU A 183 -14.66 0.88 1.60
CA LEU A 183 -13.69 0.82 2.68
C LEU A 183 -13.86 1.99 3.65
N ALA A 184 -14.11 3.20 3.13
CA ALA A 184 -14.41 4.36 3.96
C ALA A 184 -15.60 4.08 4.88
N TRP A 185 -16.68 3.50 4.35
CA TRP A 185 -17.88 3.14 5.11
C TRP A 185 -17.68 2.00 6.11
N LEU A 186 -16.93 0.98 5.72
CA LEU A 186 -16.74 -0.24 6.51
C LEU A 186 -15.69 -0.06 7.61
N ALA A 187 -14.59 0.63 7.32
CA ALA A 187 -13.47 0.81 8.23
C ALA A 187 -12.70 2.11 7.92
N PRO A 188 -13.20 3.27 8.39
CA PRO A 188 -12.58 4.58 8.15
C PRO A 188 -11.10 4.64 8.49
N ALA A 189 -10.69 4.05 9.62
CA ALA A 189 -9.29 4.00 10.03
C ALA A 189 -8.39 3.28 9.00
N ARG A 190 -8.87 2.19 8.40
CA ARG A 190 -8.15 1.45 7.36
C ARG A 190 -8.16 2.19 6.03
N PHE A 191 -9.25 2.87 5.70
CA PHE A 191 -9.29 3.78 4.55
C PHE A 191 -8.19 4.84 4.66
N VAL A 192 -8.09 5.54 5.80
CA VAL A 192 -7.07 6.57 6.03
C VAL A 192 -5.66 6.00 5.99
N ALA A 193 -5.44 4.81 6.59
CA ALA A 193 -4.14 4.15 6.56
C ALA A 193 -3.72 3.67 5.16
N LEU A 194 -4.69 3.38 4.28
CA LEU A 194 -4.40 2.92 2.91
C LEU A 194 -3.92 4.06 2.01
N LEU A 195 -4.42 5.29 2.17
CA LEU A 195 -4.12 6.39 1.24
C LEU A 195 -2.61 6.64 1.04
N PRO A 196 -1.77 6.74 2.10
CA PRO A 196 -0.34 6.92 1.93
C PRO A 196 0.35 5.73 1.23
N THR A 197 -0.16 4.51 1.40
CA THR A 197 0.37 3.30 0.76
C THR A 197 0.14 3.31 -0.75
N LEU A 198 -0.94 3.95 -1.23
CA LEU A 198 -1.18 4.12 -2.66
C LEU A 198 -0.24 5.16 -3.28
N GLY A 199 0.22 6.15 -2.50
CA GLY A 199 1.17 7.17 -2.96
C GLY A 199 0.62 8.09 -4.07
N ASP A 200 -0.71 8.17 -4.21
CA ASP A 200 -1.35 8.94 -5.27
C ASP A 200 -1.50 10.41 -4.86
N ALA A 201 -0.78 11.30 -5.55
CA ALA A 201 -0.81 12.73 -5.24
C ALA A 201 -2.21 13.35 -5.34
N SER A 202 -3.09 12.81 -6.18
CA SER A 202 -4.46 13.32 -6.34
C SER A 202 -5.37 12.88 -5.19
N LEU A 203 -5.17 11.66 -4.64
CA LEU A 203 -5.81 11.22 -3.41
C LEU A 203 -5.31 12.01 -2.21
N ASP A 204 -4.01 12.24 -2.13
CA ASP A 204 -3.42 13.04 -1.05
C ASP A 204 -3.95 14.48 -1.04
N ALA A 205 -4.10 15.08 -2.22
CA ALA A 205 -4.69 16.41 -2.36
C ALA A 205 -6.18 16.41 -1.94
N LEU A 206 -6.94 15.39 -2.32
CA LEU A 206 -8.33 15.25 -1.90
C LEU A 206 -8.47 15.05 -0.39
N ARG A 207 -7.61 14.22 0.22
CA ARG A 207 -7.57 14.00 1.66
C ARG A 207 -7.31 15.32 2.40
N ARG A 208 -6.23 16.03 2.06
CA ARG A 208 -5.90 17.31 2.70
C ARG A 208 -7.03 18.33 2.58
N ARG A 209 -7.72 18.34 1.43
CA ARG A 209 -8.86 19.21 1.20
C ARG A 209 -10.08 18.80 2.04
N PHE A 210 -10.35 17.51 2.16
CA PHE A 210 -11.39 16.99 3.04
C PHE A 210 -11.13 17.40 4.49
N ASP A 211 -9.91 17.18 4.99
CA ASP A 211 -9.51 17.53 6.35
C ASP A 211 -9.67 19.04 6.65
N ALA A 212 -9.50 19.89 5.65
CA ALA A 212 -9.61 21.34 5.78
C ALA A 212 -11.04 21.89 5.62
N GLU A 213 -11.85 21.28 4.74
CA GLU A 213 -13.15 21.83 4.32
C GLU A 213 -14.36 21.08 4.89
N PHE A 214 -14.20 19.82 5.32
CA PHE A 214 -15.33 19.01 5.74
C PHE A 214 -15.86 19.49 7.11
N PRO A 215 -17.17 19.79 7.22
CA PRO A 215 -17.77 20.26 8.46
C PRO A 215 -18.06 19.09 9.41
N GLY A 216 -16.99 18.44 9.90
CA GLY A 216 -17.01 17.31 10.82
C GLY A 216 -16.37 17.61 12.17
N THR A 217 -16.10 16.57 12.95
CA THR A 217 -15.45 16.67 14.27
C THR A 217 -13.93 16.68 14.21
N GLY A 218 -13.34 16.36 13.05
CA GLY A 218 -11.91 16.11 12.86
C GLY A 218 -11.49 14.69 13.24
N GLU A 219 -12.43 13.81 13.57
CA GLU A 219 -12.17 12.43 13.96
C GLU A 219 -12.12 11.49 12.76
N VAL A 220 -11.52 10.32 12.94
CA VAL A 220 -11.41 9.30 11.87
C VAL A 220 -12.78 8.89 11.30
N ASP A 221 -13.85 8.96 12.09
CA ASP A 221 -15.20 8.62 11.63
C ASP A 221 -15.78 9.63 10.62
N ASP A 222 -15.22 10.85 10.51
CA ASP A 222 -15.64 11.80 9.48
C ASP A 222 -15.40 11.24 8.07
N TYR A 223 -14.39 10.39 7.88
CA TYR A 223 -14.09 9.77 6.59
C TYR A 223 -15.20 8.86 6.07
N LEU A 224 -16.17 8.46 6.91
CA LEU A 224 -17.43 7.86 6.44
C LEU A 224 -18.12 8.72 5.37
N TRP A 225 -18.02 10.04 5.51
CA TRP A 225 -18.63 11.03 4.62
C TRP A 225 -17.76 11.42 3.43
N PHE A 226 -16.52 10.92 3.37
CA PHE A 226 -15.60 11.21 2.27
C PHE A 226 -16.21 10.91 0.89
N PRO A 227 -16.87 9.76 0.65
CA PRO A 227 -17.49 9.50 -0.66
C PRO A 227 -18.62 10.47 -1.02
N ALA A 228 -19.41 10.90 -0.05
CA ALA A 228 -20.50 11.85 -0.26
C ALA A 228 -19.94 13.25 -0.57
N TRP A 229 -18.96 13.71 0.22
CA TRP A 229 -18.25 14.96 -0.03
C TRP A 229 -17.52 14.95 -1.38
N LEU A 230 -16.96 13.81 -1.78
CA LEU A 230 -16.27 13.64 -3.06
C LEU A 230 -17.18 13.95 -4.25
N LEU A 231 -18.49 13.62 -4.17
CA LEU A 231 -19.47 13.98 -5.21
C LEU A 231 -19.80 15.48 -5.26
N LEU A 232 -19.49 16.24 -4.22
CA LEU A 232 -19.60 17.70 -4.24
C LEU A 232 -18.42 18.34 -4.98
N VAL A 233 -17.21 17.85 -4.72
CA VAL A 233 -15.97 18.43 -5.25
C VAL A 233 -15.53 17.85 -6.59
N LYS A 234 -15.91 16.61 -6.90
CA LYS A 234 -15.66 15.91 -8.16
C LYS A 234 -16.94 15.23 -8.68
N PRO A 235 -17.91 16.00 -9.23
CA PRO A 235 -19.20 15.46 -9.67
C PRO A 235 -19.11 14.38 -10.75
N ALA A 236 -18.04 14.39 -11.56
CA ALA A 236 -17.79 13.37 -12.60
C ALA A 236 -17.68 11.94 -12.05
N LEU A 237 -17.43 11.76 -10.75
CA LEU A 237 -17.33 10.45 -10.11
C LEU A 237 -18.70 9.82 -9.76
N ALA A 238 -19.81 10.53 -10.00
CA ALA A 238 -21.15 10.03 -9.70
C ALA A 238 -21.45 8.66 -10.34
N GLY A 239 -21.06 8.46 -11.60
CA GLY A 239 -21.25 7.17 -12.29
C GLY A 239 -20.50 6.03 -11.59
N ARG A 240 -19.24 6.25 -11.23
CA ARG A 240 -18.37 5.25 -10.57
C ARG A 240 -18.84 4.91 -9.16
N LEU A 241 -19.21 5.92 -8.38
CA LEU A 241 -19.71 5.69 -7.02
C LEU A 241 -21.14 5.13 -7.01
N GLY A 242 -21.90 5.31 -8.07
CA GLY A 242 -23.22 4.69 -8.27
C GLY A 242 -23.17 3.17 -8.47
N GLU A 243 -22.02 2.61 -8.85
CA GLU A 243 -21.80 1.16 -8.96
C GLU A 243 -21.71 0.49 -7.57
N VAL A 244 -21.51 1.27 -6.51
CA VAL A 244 -21.33 0.74 -5.16
C VAL A 244 -22.66 0.32 -4.55
N ARG A 245 -22.68 -0.86 -3.92
CA ARG A 245 -23.82 -1.32 -3.14
C ARG A 245 -24.01 -0.43 -1.91
N VAL A 246 -25.06 0.38 -1.93
CA VAL A 246 -25.47 1.26 -0.82
C VAL A 246 -25.74 0.43 0.45
N GLN A 247 -25.01 0.74 1.52
CA GLN A 247 -25.30 0.31 2.88
C GLN A 247 -26.43 1.18 3.43
N ARG A 248 -27.66 0.63 3.48
CA ARG A 248 -28.88 1.40 3.77
C ARG A 248 -29.02 1.82 5.23
N ASP A 249 -28.39 1.08 6.13
CA ASP A 249 -28.30 1.33 7.56
C ASP A 249 -27.35 2.49 7.91
N GLN A 250 -26.45 2.86 7.00
CA GLN A 250 -25.45 3.91 7.24
C GLN A 250 -25.81 5.24 6.57
N ALA A 251 -25.86 6.31 7.36
CA ALA A 251 -26.24 7.64 6.89
C ALA A 251 -25.33 8.19 5.77
N ALA A 252 -24.01 8.01 5.88
CA ALA A 252 -23.05 8.53 4.92
C ALA A 252 -23.10 7.82 3.54
N SER A 253 -23.31 6.51 3.55
CA SER A 253 -23.56 5.72 2.34
C SER A 253 -24.85 6.16 1.65
N ARG A 254 -25.95 6.34 2.40
CA ARG A 254 -27.20 6.90 1.87
C ARG A 254 -27.02 8.30 1.29
N ALA A 255 -26.28 9.17 1.96
CA ALA A 255 -26.01 10.52 1.46
C ALA A 255 -25.24 10.51 0.13
N THR A 256 -24.34 9.56 -0.08
CA THR A 256 -23.63 9.39 -1.36
C THR A 256 -24.61 9.01 -2.49
N ALA A 257 -25.48 8.03 -2.25
CA ALA A 257 -26.52 7.64 -3.21
C ALA A 257 -27.49 8.78 -3.52
N LEU A 258 -27.93 9.49 -2.48
CA LEU A 258 -28.82 10.64 -2.58
C LEU A 258 -28.20 11.78 -3.39
N LEU A 259 -26.92 12.08 -3.18
CA LEU A 259 -26.21 13.08 -3.98
C LEU A 259 -26.05 12.65 -5.44
N GLY A 260 -25.80 11.38 -5.72
CA GLY A 260 -25.81 10.85 -7.09
C GLY A 260 -27.16 11.08 -7.78
N GLU A 261 -28.25 10.79 -7.08
CA GLU A 261 -29.62 10.98 -7.57
C GLU A 261 -29.96 12.46 -7.78
N ILE A 262 -29.63 13.33 -6.81
CA ILE A 262 -29.79 14.78 -6.93
C ILE A 262 -29.11 15.29 -8.21
N ARG A 263 -27.87 14.85 -8.48
CA ARG A 263 -27.13 15.28 -9.67
C ARG A 263 -27.78 14.80 -10.96
N ARG A 264 -28.29 13.57 -10.99
CA ARG A 264 -29.02 13.01 -12.14
C ARG A 264 -30.27 13.85 -12.42
N ARG A 265 -31.08 14.13 -11.40
CA ARG A 265 -32.30 14.95 -11.53
C ARG A 265 -32.03 16.40 -11.93
N GLU A 266 -30.93 16.98 -11.45
CA GLU A 266 -30.49 18.31 -11.88
C GLU A 266 -30.08 18.36 -13.35
N HIS A 267 -29.51 17.27 -13.88
CA HIS A 267 -29.23 17.16 -15.31
C HIS A 267 -30.51 16.97 -16.15
N GLU A 268 -31.49 16.24 -15.62
CA GLU A 268 -32.80 15.99 -16.27
C GLU A 268 -33.77 17.20 -16.20
N GLY A 269 -33.51 18.17 -15.31
CA GLY A 269 -34.33 19.38 -15.15
C GLY A 269 -35.58 19.20 -14.27
N ASP A 270 -35.68 18.13 -13.50
CA ASP A 270 -36.85 17.83 -12.65
C ASP A 270 -36.78 18.58 -11.31
N GLN A 271 -37.37 19.78 -11.25
CA GLN A 271 -37.31 20.64 -10.07
C GLN A 271 -38.19 20.18 -8.90
N HIS A 272 -39.26 19.40 -9.13
CA HIS A 272 -40.20 19.03 -8.08
C HIS A 272 -39.62 17.93 -7.18
N GLU A 273 -39.00 16.91 -7.76
CA GLU A 273 -38.37 15.84 -6.98
C GLU A 273 -37.13 16.33 -6.21
N LEU A 274 -36.42 17.34 -6.75
CA LEU A 274 -35.23 17.90 -6.11
C LEU A 274 -35.47 18.51 -4.73
N ILE A 275 -36.65 19.07 -4.48
CA ILE A 275 -36.96 19.66 -3.16
C ILE A 275 -36.97 18.56 -2.09
N GLY A 276 -37.60 17.42 -2.37
CA GLY A 276 -37.66 16.29 -1.45
C GLY A 276 -36.27 15.71 -1.16
N LEU A 277 -35.48 15.48 -2.21
CA LEU A 277 -34.12 14.94 -2.07
C LEU A 277 -33.19 15.89 -1.29
N ARG A 278 -33.29 17.21 -1.51
CA ARG A 278 -32.52 18.21 -0.78
C ARG A 278 -32.89 18.26 0.71
N GLN A 279 -34.17 18.12 1.03
CA GLN A 279 -34.63 18.04 2.43
C GLN A 279 -34.10 16.78 3.11
N GLU A 280 -34.08 15.63 2.41
CA GLU A 280 -33.51 14.40 2.96
C GLU A 280 -32.00 14.54 3.22
N LEU A 281 -31.25 15.17 2.30
CA LEU A 281 -29.82 15.41 2.49
C LEU A 281 -29.53 16.29 3.71
N SER A 282 -30.32 17.36 3.89
CA SER A 282 -30.24 18.24 5.06
C SER A 282 -30.49 17.49 6.37
N ARG A 283 -31.44 16.54 6.39
CA ARG A 283 -31.72 15.70 7.57
C ARG A 283 -30.60 14.69 7.86
N LEU A 284 -29.93 14.19 6.83
CA LEU A 284 -28.80 13.25 7.01
C LEU A 284 -27.57 13.97 7.55
N HIS A 285 -27.23 15.14 7.01
CA HIS A 285 -26.08 15.92 7.48
C HIS A 285 -26.19 17.39 7.05
N ALA A 286 -26.46 18.29 8.02
CA ALA A 286 -26.63 19.72 7.76
C ALA A 286 -25.39 20.38 7.13
N GLY A 287 -24.19 20.11 7.66
CA GLY A 287 -22.95 20.68 7.12
C GLY A 287 -22.67 20.29 5.66
N LEU A 288 -22.82 19.02 5.30
CA LEU A 288 -22.70 18.55 3.92
C LEU A 288 -23.73 19.21 2.99
N PHE A 289 -24.97 19.40 3.46
CA PHE A 289 -26.00 20.11 2.72
C PHE A 289 -25.63 21.59 2.48
N ASP A 290 -25.09 22.29 3.49
CA ASP A 290 -24.65 23.67 3.35
C ASP A 290 -23.53 23.80 2.32
N THR A 291 -22.55 22.89 2.34
CA THR A 291 -21.49 22.80 1.33
C THR A 291 -22.07 22.57 -0.06
N TYR A 292 -23.03 21.64 -0.19
CA TYR A 292 -23.73 21.41 -1.45
C TYR A 292 -24.45 22.70 -1.95
N MET A 293 -25.18 23.40 -1.09
CA MET A 293 -25.89 24.64 -1.46
C MET A 293 -24.92 25.76 -1.85
N ALA A 294 -23.75 25.84 -1.23
CA ALA A 294 -22.70 26.79 -1.62
C ALA A 294 -22.22 26.57 -3.06
N THR A 295 -22.06 25.31 -3.51
CA THR A 295 -21.66 25.01 -4.90
C THR A 295 -22.68 25.49 -5.94
N ARG A 296 -23.97 25.53 -5.59
CA ARG A 296 -25.04 25.99 -6.48
C ARG A 296 -25.16 27.51 -6.53
N LYS A 297 -24.86 28.22 -5.44
CA LYS A 297 -24.83 29.70 -5.44
C LYS A 297 -23.76 30.27 -6.36
N VAL A 298 -22.63 29.57 -6.53
CA VAL A 298 -21.52 29.99 -7.40
C VAL A 298 -21.83 29.79 -8.89
N GLN A 299 -22.68 28.82 -9.24
CA GLN A 299 -23.04 28.54 -10.64
C GLN A 299 -24.15 29.42 -11.22
N HIS A 300 -24.83 30.21 -10.38
CA HIS A 300 -25.88 31.16 -10.79
C HIS A 300 -25.40 32.63 -10.82
N ARG A 301 -24.08 32.86 -10.83
CA ARG A 301 -23.45 34.15 -11.10
C ARG A 301 -22.75 34.10 -12.44
#